data_AF-A0AAT9IS01-F1
#
_entry.id   AF-A0AAT9IS01-F1
#
_cell.length_a   1.000
_cell.length_b   1.000
_cell.length_c   1.000
_cell.angle_alpha   90.00
_cell.angle_beta   90.00
_cell.angle_gamma   90.00
#
_symmetry.space_group_name_H-M   'P 1'
#
loop_
_entity.id
_entity.type
_entity.pdbx_description
1 polymer ?
#
loop_
_entity_poly.entity_id
_entity_poly.type
_entity_poly.pdbx_seq_one_letter_code
_entity_poly.pdbx_strand_id
1 'polypeptide(L)'
;MNRKFLLWAMAFVVICPTLFGVGYWVWWDQVQRYAPVTIASPTDAAAITSLLTRADYVSPDFQKDVLTTGPASGITTAVTKPVDKRWVYLVTYRDCAPCRAYEDVEFPRLQAGGVETRIVAFAREDNGNVKQSTPEERSTIAELWLNRSWLLYQQWRNAAPEAWKAENIAVADNDLARSGVVWASRDFINQLAPLLRNSKVNVAYPIVIWRNKNNELRVCSCASNKAYHFIREDLGLPGDLETDVKDLLHLPKNLMPFGSETSASSSSSSLAPAPVLSADKDYGPGAAPSSF
;
A
#
# COMPACT_ATOMS: atom_id res chain seq x y z
N MET A 1 59.29 -0.19 15.27
CA MET A 1 57.92 0.02 14.79
C MET A 1 57.72 1.52 14.57
N ASN A 2 57.37 1.97 13.36
CA ASN A 2 57.34 3.40 13.04
C ASN A 2 56.13 4.07 13.71
N ARG A 3 56.33 5.16 14.47
CA ARG A 3 55.27 5.83 15.25
C ARG A 3 54.07 6.25 14.39
N LYS A 4 54.32 6.59 13.12
CA LYS A 4 53.29 6.87 12.11
C LYS A 4 52.44 5.64 11.78
N PHE A 5 53.06 4.46 11.68
CA PHE A 5 52.37 3.20 11.43
C PHE A 5 51.49 2.79 12.62
N LEU A 6 51.97 3.00 13.86
CA LEU A 6 51.20 2.72 15.07
C LEU A 6 49.98 3.65 15.20
N LEU A 7 50.14 4.94 14.87
CA LEU A 7 49.03 5.91 14.86
C LEU A 7 47.99 5.58 13.79
N TRP A 8 48.42 5.20 12.57
CA TRP A 8 47.50 4.76 11.53
C TRP A 8 46.79 3.46 11.89
N ALA A 9 47.46 2.50 12.54
CA ALA A 9 46.83 1.27 13.02
C ALA A 9 45.76 1.56 14.10
N MET A 10 46.04 2.43 15.07
CA MET A 10 45.04 2.85 16.06
C MET A 10 43.87 3.61 15.43
N ALA A 11 44.15 4.49 14.47
CA ALA A 11 43.09 5.19 13.72
C ALA A 11 42.19 4.19 12.97
N PHE A 12 42.77 3.16 12.34
CA PHE A 12 42.01 2.13 11.63
C PHE A 12 41.10 1.31 12.56
N VAL A 13 41.57 1.00 13.76
CA VAL A 13 40.80 0.30 14.81
C VAL A 13 39.60 1.12 15.28
N VAL A 14 39.62 2.46 15.18
CA VAL A 14 38.48 3.31 15.53
C VAL A 14 37.58 3.58 14.32
N ILE A 15 38.17 3.86 13.16
CA ILE A 15 37.45 4.24 11.94
C ILE A 15 36.69 3.05 11.34
N CYS A 16 37.27 1.84 11.33
CA CYS A 16 36.57 0.70 10.74
C CYS A 16 35.29 0.33 11.52
N PRO A 17 35.32 0.10 12.84
CA PRO A 17 34.11 -0.24 13.59
C PRO A 17 33.06 0.86 13.54
N THR A 18 33.46 2.13 13.48
CA THR A 18 32.50 3.24 13.34
C THR A 18 31.86 3.25 11.96
N LEU A 19 32.60 3.06 10.87
CA LEU A 19 32.03 2.96 9.52
C LEU A 19 31.13 1.73 9.36
N PHE A 20 31.55 0.56 9.87
CA PHE A 20 30.72 -0.64 9.85
C PHE A 20 29.49 -0.50 10.74
N GLY A 21 29.62 0.10 11.92
CA GLY A 21 28.50 0.36 12.83
C GLY A 21 27.47 1.33 12.26
N VAL A 22 27.92 2.45 11.69
CA VAL A 22 27.05 3.45 11.04
C VAL A 22 26.41 2.86 9.78
N GLY A 23 27.19 2.18 8.94
CA GLY A 23 26.68 1.51 7.74
C GLY A 23 25.63 0.45 8.08
N TYR A 24 25.89 -0.39 9.08
CA TYR A 24 24.94 -1.38 9.59
C TYR A 24 23.69 -0.72 10.18
N TRP A 25 23.85 0.36 10.96
CA TRP A 25 22.72 1.08 11.55
C TRP A 25 21.83 1.72 10.47
N VAL A 26 22.42 2.36 9.46
CA VAL A 26 21.66 2.92 8.32
C VAL A 26 20.94 1.81 7.56
N TRP A 27 21.62 0.71 7.24
CA TRP A 27 20.97 -0.42 6.55
C TRP A 27 19.84 -1.03 7.38
N TRP A 28 20.05 -1.19 8.70
CA TRP A 28 19.05 -1.72 9.60
C TRP A 28 17.82 -0.82 9.71
N ASP A 29 18.04 0.49 9.91
CA ASP A 29 16.97 1.48 10.02
C ASP A 29 16.20 1.65 8.70
N GLN A 30 16.88 1.62 7.55
CA GLN A 30 16.25 1.86 6.26
C GLN A 30 15.57 0.62 5.66
N VAL A 31 16.11 -0.59 5.93
CA VAL A 31 15.70 -1.81 5.23
C VAL A 31 15.17 -2.87 6.20
N GLN A 32 16.01 -3.38 7.11
CA GLN A 32 15.63 -4.54 7.94
C GLN A 32 14.45 -4.25 8.86
N ARG A 33 14.37 -3.04 9.41
CA ARG A 33 13.30 -2.66 10.33
C ARG A 33 11.91 -2.68 9.69
N TYR A 34 11.85 -2.45 8.38
CA TYR A 34 10.60 -2.37 7.60
C TYR A 34 10.36 -3.60 6.73
N ALA A 35 11.30 -4.55 6.75
CA ALA A 35 11.16 -5.79 5.99
C ALA A 35 9.97 -6.59 6.53
N PRO A 36 9.08 -7.06 5.65
CA PRO A 36 7.98 -7.92 6.08
C PRO A 36 8.49 -9.25 6.62
N VAL A 37 7.76 -9.77 7.60
CA VAL A 37 8.04 -11.04 8.25
C VAL A 37 7.31 -12.14 7.51
N THR A 38 8.03 -13.21 7.19
CA THR A 38 7.44 -14.45 6.67
C THR A 38 7.02 -15.33 7.83
N ILE A 39 5.77 -15.79 7.83
CA ILE A 39 5.27 -16.73 8.84
C ILE A 39 5.82 -18.12 8.54
N ALA A 40 6.90 -18.49 9.23
CA ALA A 40 7.60 -19.76 8.99
C ALA A 40 6.85 -20.98 9.55
N SER A 41 6.02 -20.80 10.59
CA SER A 41 5.26 -21.87 11.22
C SER A 41 4.03 -22.23 10.38
N PRO A 42 3.90 -23.46 9.85
CA PRO A 42 2.74 -23.86 9.06
C PRO A 42 1.43 -23.81 9.86
N THR A 43 1.48 -24.10 11.16
CA THR A 43 0.32 -24.06 12.05
C THR A 43 -0.20 -22.63 12.23
N ASP A 44 0.71 -21.68 12.42
CA ASP A 44 0.35 -20.27 12.59
C ASP A 44 -0.16 -19.69 11.27
N ALA A 45 0.49 -20.03 10.14
CA ALA A 45 0.04 -19.62 8.81
C ALA A 45 -1.38 -20.14 8.49
N ALA A 46 -1.68 -21.40 8.86
CA ALA A 46 -3.00 -21.98 8.71
C ALA A 46 -4.03 -21.32 9.64
N ALA A 47 -3.66 -21.05 10.90
CA ALA A 47 -4.52 -20.37 11.87
C ALA A 47 -4.85 -18.94 11.42
N ILE A 48 -3.87 -18.17 10.96
CA ILE A 48 -4.07 -16.82 10.43
C ILE A 48 -4.94 -16.88 9.17
N THR A 49 -4.68 -17.81 8.25
CA THR A 49 -5.51 -17.95 7.03
C THR A 49 -6.96 -18.30 7.37
N SER A 50 -7.19 -19.20 8.33
CA SER A 50 -8.53 -19.54 8.84
C SER A 50 -9.21 -18.34 9.49
N LEU A 51 -8.46 -17.55 10.28
CA LEU A 51 -8.96 -16.35 10.92
C LEU A 51 -9.35 -15.28 9.87
N LEU A 52 -8.53 -15.06 8.84
CA LEU A 52 -8.83 -14.14 7.73
C LEU A 52 -10.00 -14.60 6.85
N THR A 53 -10.19 -15.91 6.71
CA THR A 53 -11.32 -16.47 5.94
C THR A 53 -12.64 -16.30 6.70
N ARG A 54 -12.60 -16.40 8.04
CA ARG A 54 -13.77 -16.17 8.90
C ARG A 54 -14.08 -14.69 9.11
N ALA A 55 -13.07 -13.82 9.03
CA ALA A 55 -13.26 -12.39 9.18
C ALA A 55 -14.11 -11.83 8.04
N ASP A 56 -15.08 -11.00 8.38
CA ASP A 56 -15.77 -10.19 7.38
C ASP A 56 -14.85 -9.05 6.93
N TYR A 57 -14.62 -8.97 5.62
CA TYR A 57 -13.80 -7.93 5.00
C TYR A 57 -14.60 -7.18 3.94
N VAL A 58 -14.18 -5.95 3.66
CA VAL A 58 -14.71 -5.11 2.59
C VAL A 58 -13.71 -5.05 1.46
N SER A 59 -14.17 -5.14 0.21
CA SER A 59 -13.31 -5.01 -0.98
C SER A 59 -14.09 -4.36 -2.13
N PRO A 60 -13.43 -3.59 -3.03
CA PRO A 60 -14.09 -3.08 -4.25
C PRO A 60 -14.55 -4.20 -5.19
N ASP A 61 -13.83 -5.32 -5.20
CA ASP A 61 -14.14 -6.50 -6.01
C ASP A 61 -15.11 -7.46 -5.29
N PHE A 62 -15.61 -7.09 -4.10
CA PHE A 62 -16.51 -7.94 -3.34
C PHE A 62 -17.86 -8.06 -4.07
N GLN A 63 -18.08 -9.20 -4.71
CA GLN A 63 -19.36 -9.56 -5.31
C GLN A 63 -20.16 -10.44 -4.33
N LYS A 64 -21.32 -9.96 -3.89
CA LYS A 64 -22.35 -10.86 -3.34
C LYS A 64 -22.93 -11.65 -4.50
N ASP A 65 -22.34 -12.81 -4.81
CA ASP A 65 -22.95 -13.76 -5.74
C ASP A 65 -24.29 -14.22 -5.14
N VAL A 66 -25.39 -13.84 -5.79
CA VAL A 66 -26.71 -14.39 -5.46
C VAL A 66 -26.79 -15.77 -6.10
N LEU A 67 -26.33 -16.78 -5.38
CA LEU A 67 -26.52 -18.17 -5.76
C LEU A 67 -28.02 -18.49 -5.70
N THR A 68 -28.67 -18.45 -6.86
CA THR A 68 -30.02 -19.00 -7.04
C THR A 68 -29.92 -20.51 -7.09
N THR A 69 -29.73 -21.17 -5.94
CA THR A 69 -29.87 -22.62 -5.87
C THR A 69 -31.36 -22.97 -5.88
N GLY A 70 -31.94 -23.18 -7.06
CA GLY A 70 -33.18 -23.93 -7.21
C GLY A 70 -32.96 -25.40 -6.80
N PRO A 71 -33.96 -26.08 -6.20
CA PRO A 71 -35.31 -26.19 -6.77
C PRO A 71 -36.47 -25.85 -5.81
N ALA A 72 -37.58 -25.35 -6.39
CA ALA A 72 -38.95 -25.26 -5.85
C ALA A 72 -39.27 -24.49 -4.55
N SER A 73 -38.32 -24.17 -3.65
CA SER A 73 -38.66 -23.53 -2.35
C SER A 73 -38.61 -22.00 -2.30
N GLY A 74 -38.24 -21.30 -3.39
CA GLY A 74 -38.25 -19.83 -3.45
C GLY A 74 -37.28 -19.10 -2.49
N ILE A 75 -36.45 -19.82 -1.75
CA ILE A 75 -35.44 -19.26 -0.85
C ILE A 75 -34.17 -19.01 -1.66
N THR A 76 -33.91 -17.75 -2.02
CA THR A 76 -32.64 -17.28 -2.56
C THR A 76 -31.59 -17.21 -1.44
N THR A 77 -30.62 -18.11 -1.45
CA THR A 77 -29.46 -18.04 -0.56
C THR A 77 -28.31 -17.40 -1.31
N ALA A 78 -28.05 -16.11 -1.08
CA ALA A 78 -26.85 -15.49 -1.63
C ALA A 78 -25.61 -16.15 -1.01
N VAL A 79 -24.85 -16.89 -1.82
CA VAL A 79 -23.59 -17.51 -1.40
C VAL A 79 -22.47 -16.73 -2.07
N THR A 80 -21.74 -15.99 -1.25
CA THR A 80 -20.61 -15.18 -1.68
C THR A 80 -19.44 -16.05 -2.14
N LYS A 81 -18.92 -15.83 -3.35
CA LYS A 81 -17.67 -16.45 -3.81
C LYS A 81 -16.52 -15.43 -3.78
N PRO A 82 -15.37 -15.72 -3.16
CA PRO A 82 -14.18 -14.90 -3.31
C PRO A 82 -13.69 -14.95 -4.76
N VAL A 83 -13.29 -13.80 -5.31
CA VAL A 83 -12.72 -13.71 -6.66
C VAL A 83 -11.35 -14.40 -6.66
N ASP A 84 -11.04 -15.18 -7.70
CA ASP A 84 -9.73 -15.83 -7.87
C ASP A 84 -8.69 -14.80 -8.33
N LYS A 85 -8.39 -13.85 -7.43
CA LYS A 85 -7.38 -12.81 -7.58
C LYS A 85 -6.36 -12.95 -6.44
N ARG A 86 -5.14 -12.50 -6.69
CA ARG A 86 -4.18 -12.25 -5.62
C ARG A 86 -4.77 -11.21 -4.68
N TRP A 87 -4.60 -11.39 -3.39
CA TRP A 87 -5.22 -10.55 -2.38
C TRP A 87 -4.20 -9.97 -1.41
N VAL A 88 -4.57 -8.83 -0.84
CA VAL A 88 -3.88 -8.17 0.26
C VAL A 88 -4.91 -7.81 1.30
N TYR A 89 -4.75 -8.29 2.53
CA TYR A 89 -5.54 -7.84 3.66
C TYR A 89 -4.88 -6.64 4.32
N LEU A 90 -5.69 -5.64 4.65
CA LEU A 90 -5.36 -4.55 5.54
C LEU A 90 -6.26 -4.65 6.77
N VAL A 91 -5.64 -4.75 7.94
CA VAL A 91 -6.34 -4.64 9.22
C VAL A 91 -6.18 -3.22 9.74
N THR A 92 -7.29 -2.53 9.97
CA THR A 92 -7.32 -1.09 10.25
C THR A 92 -8.45 -0.72 11.21
N TYR A 93 -8.39 0.50 11.73
CA TYR A 93 -9.43 1.10 12.58
C TYR A 93 -9.61 2.58 12.21
N ARG A 94 -10.66 3.23 12.75
CA ARG A 94 -11.16 4.52 12.27
C ARG A 94 -10.11 5.64 12.19
N ASP A 95 -9.35 5.86 13.24
CA ASP A 95 -8.44 7.00 13.43
C ASP A 95 -6.97 6.63 13.22
N CYS A 96 -6.68 5.56 12.46
CA CYS A 96 -5.32 5.17 12.13
C CYS A 96 -4.73 6.01 10.97
N ALA A 97 -3.96 7.05 11.28
CA ALA A 97 -3.35 7.90 10.26
C ALA A 97 -2.38 7.16 9.31
N PRO A 98 -1.49 6.27 9.77
CA PRO A 98 -0.63 5.48 8.87
C PRO A 98 -1.43 4.51 8.01
N CYS A 99 -2.57 3.99 8.51
CA CYS A 99 -3.44 3.13 7.71
C CYS A 99 -4.06 3.90 6.54
N ARG A 100 -4.58 5.10 6.80
CA ARG A 100 -5.09 5.98 5.73
C ARG A 100 -4.01 6.28 4.70
N ALA A 101 -2.80 6.64 5.13
CA ALA A 101 -1.70 6.92 4.21
C ALA A 101 -1.31 5.71 3.35
N TYR A 102 -1.38 4.48 3.90
CA TYR A 102 -1.18 3.26 3.13
C TYR A 102 -2.29 3.03 2.10
N GLU A 103 -3.55 3.15 2.52
CA GLU A 103 -4.72 2.98 1.65
C GLU A 103 -4.69 3.96 0.48
N ASP A 104 -4.48 5.26 0.75
CA ASP A 104 -4.53 6.32 -0.26
C ASP A 104 -3.45 6.14 -1.34
N VAL A 105 -2.28 5.61 -0.97
CA VAL A 105 -1.12 5.46 -1.87
C VAL A 105 -1.10 4.10 -2.55
N GLU A 106 -1.23 3.01 -1.79
CA GLU A 106 -0.96 1.67 -2.31
C GLU A 106 -2.21 0.99 -2.87
N PHE A 107 -3.42 1.24 -2.35
CA PHE A 107 -4.60 0.53 -2.85
C PHE A 107 -4.91 0.84 -4.31
N PRO A 108 -4.86 2.09 -4.81
CA PRO A 108 -5.05 2.35 -6.24
C PRO A 108 -4.02 1.61 -7.11
N ARG A 109 -2.77 1.53 -6.66
CA ARG A 109 -1.68 0.84 -7.36
C ARG A 109 -1.89 -0.69 -7.38
N LEU A 110 -2.27 -1.26 -6.24
CA LEU A 110 -2.56 -2.69 -6.10
C LEU A 110 -3.77 -3.09 -6.97
N GLN A 111 -4.84 -2.30 -6.91
CA GLN A 111 -6.07 -2.53 -7.68
C GLN A 111 -5.82 -2.42 -9.19
N ALA A 112 -5.07 -1.40 -9.63
CA ALA A 112 -4.64 -1.28 -11.04
C ALA A 112 -3.80 -2.48 -11.50
N GLY A 113 -3.05 -3.09 -10.56
CA GLY A 113 -2.30 -4.32 -10.76
C GLY A 113 -3.12 -5.62 -10.72
N GLY A 114 -4.44 -5.53 -10.62
CA GLY A 114 -5.35 -6.68 -10.53
C GLY A 114 -5.29 -7.42 -9.19
N VAL A 115 -4.78 -6.77 -8.13
CA VAL A 115 -4.76 -7.31 -6.77
C VAL A 115 -6.02 -6.86 -6.03
N GLU A 116 -6.71 -7.81 -5.41
CA GLU A 116 -7.86 -7.56 -4.56
C GLU A 116 -7.41 -7.00 -3.20
N THR A 117 -7.80 -5.76 -2.92
CA THR A 117 -7.58 -5.14 -1.59
C THR A 117 -8.74 -5.49 -0.67
N ARG A 118 -8.45 -6.17 0.44
CA ARG A 118 -9.43 -6.63 1.43
C ARG A 118 -9.20 -5.88 2.74
N ILE A 119 -10.22 -5.24 3.26
CA ILE A 119 -10.11 -4.42 4.48
C ILE A 119 -10.90 -5.07 5.61
N VAL A 120 -10.20 -5.37 6.70
CA VAL A 120 -10.81 -5.81 7.95
C VAL A 120 -10.75 -4.61 8.90
N ALA A 121 -11.83 -3.85 8.92
CA ALA A 121 -11.99 -2.72 9.85
C ALA A 121 -12.52 -3.23 11.19
N PHE A 122 -11.97 -2.78 12.31
CA PHE A 122 -12.49 -3.15 13.63
C PHE A 122 -12.70 -1.91 14.52
N ALA A 123 -13.59 -2.05 15.51
CA ALA A 123 -13.79 -1.02 16.53
C ALA A 123 -12.84 -1.29 17.70
N ARG A 124 -11.98 -0.33 18.05
CA ARG A 124 -11.05 -0.51 19.18
C ARG A 124 -11.79 -0.76 20.50
N GLU A 125 -11.22 -1.63 21.32
CA GLU A 125 -11.65 -1.87 22.69
C GLU A 125 -11.32 -0.67 23.58
N ASP A 126 -12.12 -0.47 24.62
CA ASP A 126 -11.87 0.58 25.59
C ASP A 126 -10.62 0.26 26.41
N ASN A 127 -9.76 1.24 26.66
CA ASN A 127 -8.58 1.08 27.49
C ASN A 127 -8.88 1.62 28.89
N GLY A 128 -9.40 0.74 29.76
CA GLY A 128 -9.90 1.12 31.07
C GLY A 128 -11.04 2.13 30.94
N ASN A 129 -10.84 3.34 31.45
CA ASN A 129 -11.84 4.41 31.38
C ASN A 129 -11.80 5.21 30.06
N VAL A 130 -10.81 4.97 29.20
CA VAL A 130 -10.68 5.70 27.92
C VAL A 130 -11.50 4.99 26.85
N LYS A 131 -12.58 5.63 26.41
CA LYS A 131 -13.37 5.18 25.27
C LYS A 131 -12.58 5.37 23.98
N GLN A 132 -12.29 4.27 23.28
CA GLN A 132 -11.48 4.32 22.05
C GLN A 132 -12.30 4.31 20.76
N SER A 133 -13.58 3.92 20.84
CA SER A 133 -14.52 3.92 19.72
C SER A 133 -15.82 4.62 20.11
N THR A 134 -16.43 5.31 19.16
CA THR A 134 -17.75 5.96 19.36
C THR A 134 -18.91 4.99 19.08
N PRO A 135 -20.13 5.26 19.57
CA PRO A 135 -21.32 4.48 19.21
C PRO A 135 -21.57 4.43 17.69
N GLU A 136 -21.33 5.54 16.99
CA GLU A 136 -21.50 5.67 15.53
C GLU A 136 -20.47 4.81 14.80
N GLU A 137 -19.21 4.81 15.27
CA GLU A 137 -18.16 3.94 14.75
C GLU A 137 -18.52 2.47 14.92
N ARG A 138 -18.92 2.04 16.12
CA ARG A 138 -19.33 0.66 16.39
C ARG A 138 -20.49 0.23 15.51
N SER A 139 -21.49 1.10 15.33
CA SER A 139 -22.64 0.85 14.47
C SER A 139 -22.25 0.69 13.00
N THR A 140 -21.27 1.48 12.55
CA THR A 140 -20.74 1.40 11.18
C THR A 140 -19.90 0.15 10.99
N ILE A 141 -19.05 -0.22 11.94
CA ILE A 141 -18.28 -1.47 11.91
C ILE A 141 -19.21 -2.69 11.83
N ALA A 142 -20.26 -2.72 12.65
CA ALA A 142 -21.26 -3.79 12.60
C ALA A 142 -21.88 -3.90 11.20
N GLU A 143 -22.25 -2.76 10.61
CA GLU A 143 -22.81 -2.71 9.26
C GLU A 143 -21.83 -3.20 8.18
N LEU A 144 -20.56 -2.82 8.29
CA LEU A 144 -19.51 -3.25 7.36
C LEU A 144 -19.25 -4.75 7.46
N TRP A 145 -19.27 -5.34 8.65
CA TRP A 145 -19.09 -6.78 8.83
C TRP A 145 -20.28 -7.57 8.30
N LEU A 146 -21.51 -7.08 8.54
CA LEU A 146 -22.73 -7.75 8.07
C LEU A 146 -22.92 -7.66 6.56
N ASN A 147 -22.69 -6.48 5.99
CA ASN A 147 -23.05 -6.20 4.59
C ASN A 147 -21.87 -6.09 3.64
N ARG A 148 -20.65 -5.91 4.15
CA ARG A 148 -19.41 -5.80 3.38
C ARG A 148 -19.50 -4.77 2.25
N SER A 149 -20.23 -3.68 2.51
CA SER A 149 -20.49 -2.62 1.54
C SER A 149 -19.25 -1.75 1.32
N TRP A 150 -18.67 -1.86 0.13
CA TRP A 150 -17.55 -1.01 -0.29
C TRP A 150 -17.90 0.47 -0.30
N LEU A 151 -19.08 0.81 -0.81
CA LEU A 151 -19.54 2.21 -0.86
C LEU A 151 -19.65 2.82 0.54
N LEU A 152 -20.20 2.06 1.50
CA LEU A 152 -20.28 2.52 2.89
C LEU A 152 -18.87 2.72 3.48
N TYR A 153 -17.94 1.80 3.22
CA TYR A 153 -16.56 1.94 3.68
C TYR A 153 -15.92 3.21 3.14
N GLN A 154 -16.07 3.50 1.85
CA GLN A 154 -15.51 4.71 1.23
C GLN A 154 -16.12 5.99 1.83
N GLN A 155 -17.44 6.07 1.96
CA GLN A 155 -18.12 7.22 2.56
C GLN A 155 -17.67 7.44 4.00
N TRP A 156 -17.66 6.36 4.78
CA TRP A 156 -17.16 6.39 6.15
C TRP A 156 -15.72 6.89 6.15
N ARG A 157 -14.81 6.24 5.43
CA ARG A 157 -13.36 6.53 5.42
C ARG A 157 -13.03 7.98 5.01
N ASN A 158 -13.76 8.52 4.05
CA ASN A 158 -13.55 9.87 3.53
C ASN A 158 -14.13 10.97 4.44
N ALA A 159 -15.10 10.65 5.29
CA ALA A 159 -15.59 11.58 6.29
C ALA A 159 -14.54 11.86 7.38
N ALA A 160 -14.55 13.07 7.93
CA ALA A 160 -13.81 13.37 9.15
C ALA A 160 -14.38 12.52 10.31
N PRO A 161 -13.54 12.00 11.24
CA PRO A 161 -14.02 11.17 12.35
C PRO A 161 -15.15 11.82 13.16
N GLU A 162 -15.07 13.13 13.39
CA GLU A 162 -15.99 13.92 14.23
C GLU A 162 -17.30 14.25 13.50
N ALA A 163 -17.25 14.28 12.16
CA ALA A 163 -18.38 14.60 11.30
C ALA A 163 -19.24 13.38 10.97
N TRP A 164 -18.74 12.17 11.18
CA TRP A 164 -19.49 10.95 10.86
C TRP A 164 -20.62 10.71 11.87
N LYS A 165 -21.85 10.59 11.37
CA LYS A 165 -23.06 10.40 12.19
C LYS A 165 -23.75 9.05 12.02
N ALA A 166 -23.20 8.17 11.16
CA ALA A 166 -23.81 6.86 10.87
C ALA A 166 -25.30 6.96 10.48
N GLU A 167 -25.66 7.95 9.66
CA GLU A 167 -27.04 8.16 9.24
C GLU A 167 -27.59 6.94 8.50
N ASN A 168 -28.81 6.53 8.83
CA ASN A 168 -29.48 5.34 8.28
C ASN A 168 -28.77 4.00 8.59
N ILE A 169 -27.88 3.96 9.58
CA ILE A 169 -27.26 2.73 10.06
C ILE A 169 -27.92 2.34 11.39
N ALA A 170 -28.33 1.08 11.52
CA ALA A 170 -28.88 0.59 12.77
C ALA A 170 -27.83 0.66 13.90
N VAL A 171 -28.25 1.17 15.06
CA VAL A 171 -27.38 1.30 16.23
C VAL A 171 -26.92 -0.10 16.67
N ALA A 172 -25.62 -0.27 16.87
CA ALA A 172 -25.09 -1.55 17.37
C ALA A 172 -25.20 -1.71 18.88
N ASP A 173 -25.08 -0.61 19.62
CA ASP A 173 -25.18 -0.62 21.07
C ASP A 173 -26.62 -0.98 21.49
N ASN A 174 -26.75 -1.85 22.49
CA ASN A 174 -28.02 -2.39 23.01
C ASN A 174 -28.77 -3.35 22.07
N ASP A 175 -28.29 -3.59 20.85
CA ASP A 175 -28.75 -4.68 19.98
C ASP A 175 -27.83 -5.90 20.16
N LEU A 176 -28.37 -7.04 20.60
CA LEU A 176 -27.57 -8.23 20.91
C LEU A 176 -26.81 -8.76 19.68
N ALA A 177 -27.44 -8.75 18.51
CA ALA A 177 -26.83 -9.29 17.29
C ALA A 177 -25.70 -8.37 16.81
N ARG A 178 -25.95 -7.07 16.74
CA ARG A 178 -24.98 -6.08 16.23
C ARG A 178 -23.85 -5.83 17.22
N SER A 179 -24.12 -5.78 18.52
CA SER A 179 -23.07 -5.74 19.54
C SER A 179 -22.19 -7.00 19.51
N GLY A 180 -22.78 -8.17 19.21
CA GLY A 180 -22.05 -9.40 18.94
C GLY A 180 -21.10 -9.31 17.74
N VAL A 181 -21.51 -8.64 16.66
CA VAL A 181 -20.64 -8.38 15.50
C VAL A 181 -19.48 -7.45 15.87
N VAL A 182 -19.75 -6.38 16.64
CA VAL A 182 -18.68 -5.50 17.13
C VAL A 182 -17.71 -6.26 18.01
N TRP A 183 -18.21 -7.13 18.89
CA TRP A 183 -17.37 -8.01 19.70
C TRP A 183 -16.52 -8.95 18.82
N ALA A 184 -17.11 -9.57 17.80
CA ALA A 184 -16.38 -10.42 16.86
C ALA A 184 -15.25 -9.66 16.13
N SER A 185 -15.47 -8.37 15.81
CA SER A 185 -14.42 -7.53 15.21
C SER A 185 -13.22 -7.31 16.12
N ARG A 186 -13.46 -7.21 17.42
CA ARG A 186 -12.42 -7.06 18.45
C ARG A 186 -11.74 -8.39 18.74
N ASP A 187 -12.52 -9.45 18.86
CA ASP A 187 -12.03 -10.79 19.11
C ASP A 187 -11.13 -11.31 17.97
N PHE A 188 -11.43 -10.93 16.72
CA PHE A 188 -10.53 -11.15 15.59
C PHE A 188 -9.11 -10.62 15.85
N ILE A 189 -8.98 -9.42 16.40
CA ILE A 189 -7.68 -8.85 16.77
C ILE A 189 -7.06 -9.57 17.96
N ASN A 190 -7.86 -9.92 18.96
CA ASN A 190 -7.41 -10.66 20.15
C ASN A 190 -6.88 -12.05 19.77
N GLN A 191 -7.41 -12.68 18.73
CA GLN A 191 -6.90 -13.94 18.16
C GLN A 191 -5.71 -13.73 17.23
N LEU A 192 -5.71 -12.67 16.42
CA LEU A 192 -4.64 -12.41 15.44
C LEU A 192 -3.33 -12.00 16.13
N ALA A 193 -3.39 -11.12 17.12
CA ALA A 193 -2.20 -10.54 17.75
C ALA A 193 -1.26 -11.58 18.38
N PRO A 194 -1.73 -12.60 19.12
CA PRO A 194 -0.87 -13.68 19.63
C PRO A 194 -0.20 -14.48 18.53
N LEU A 195 -0.92 -14.82 17.44
CA LEU A 195 -0.36 -15.57 16.31
C LEU A 195 0.78 -14.79 15.64
N LEU A 196 0.59 -13.49 15.46
CA LEU A 196 1.60 -12.58 14.92
C LEU A 196 2.82 -12.46 15.86
N ARG A 197 2.61 -12.31 17.17
CA ARG A 197 3.69 -12.24 18.17
C ARG A 197 4.51 -13.53 18.26
N ASN A 198 3.85 -14.69 18.14
CA ASN A 198 4.54 -16.00 18.09
C ASN A 198 5.51 -16.05 16.91
N SER A 199 5.09 -15.48 15.77
CA SER A 199 5.92 -15.32 14.57
C SER A 199 6.84 -14.09 14.59
N LYS A 200 7.06 -13.46 15.76
CA LYS A 200 7.95 -12.29 15.95
C LYS A 200 7.55 -11.03 15.18
N VAL A 201 6.28 -10.94 14.75
CA VAL A 201 5.74 -9.73 14.13
C VAL A 201 5.40 -8.71 15.21
N ASN A 202 5.88 -7.47 15.05
CA ASN A 202 5.43 -6.37 15.89
C ASN A 202 4.00 -5.97 15.52
N VAL A 203 3.07 -6.11 16.47
CA VAL A 203 1.64 -5.79 16.27
C VAL A 203 1.45 -4.28 16.37
N ALA A 204 1.58 -3.62 15.24
CA ALA A 204 1.29 -2.20 15.04
C ALA A 204 0.48 -2.02 13.76
N TYR A 205 -0.33 -0.96 13.70
CA TYR A 205 -1.24 -0.72 12.57
C TYR A 205 -0.64 0.32 11.60
N PRO A 206 -0.83 0.16 10.28
CA PRO A 206 -1.60 -0.89 9.61
C PRO A 206 -0.92 -2.27 9.65
N ILE A 207 -1.71 -3.33 9.86
CA ILE A 207 -1.22 -4.70 9.65
C ILE A 207 -1.64 -5.11 8.24
N VAL A 208 -0.65 -5.35 7.39
CA VAL A 208 -0.85 -5.80 6.02
C VAL A 208 -0.45 -7.26 5.90
N ILE A 209 -1.31 -8.10 5.33
CA ILE A 209 -1.11 -9.55 5.20
C ILE A 209 -1.37 -9.97 3.75
N TRP A 210 -0.43 -10.68 3.14
CA TRP A 210 -0.54 -11.17 1.77
C TRP A 210 0.20 -12.49 1.59
N ARG A 211 0.10 -13.07 0.39
CA ARG A 211 0.93 -14.20 -0.01
C ARG A 211 1.93 -13.78 -1.08
N ASN A 212 3.20 -14.17 -0.90
CA ASN A 212 4.24 -13.94 -1.91
C ASN A 212 4.12 -14.92 -3.08
N LYS A 213 5.04 -14.81 -4.04
CA LYS A 213 5.14 -15.71 -5.23
C LYS A 213 5.32 -17.18 -4.86
N ASN A 214 5.90 -17.47 -3.69
CA ASN A 214 6.09 -18.83 -3.16
C ASN A 214 4.86 -19.34 -2.38
N ASN A 215 3.76 -18.59 -2.37
CA ASN A 215 2.56 -18.88 -1.62
C ASN A 215 2.76 -18.88 -0.08
N GLU A 216 3.80 -18.22 0.42
CA GLU A 216 4.08 -18.05 1.86
C GLU A 216 3.36 -16.82 2.39
N LEU A 217 2.86 -16.90 3.62
CA LEU A 217 2.16 -15.80 4.26
C LEU A 217 3.17 -14.76 4.79
N ARG A 218 3.00 -13.52 4.35
CA ARG A 218 3.85 -12.38 4.69
C ARG A 218 3.03 -11.36 5.45
N VAL A 219 3.63 -10.77 6.48
CA VAL A 219 2.99 -9.76 7.32
C VAL A 219 3.91 -8.58 7.54
N CYS A 220 3.36 -7.37 7.47
CA CYS A 220 4.08 -6.14 7.79
C CYS A 220 3.20 -5.18 8.58
N SER A 221 3.79 -4.55 9.60
CA SER A 221 3.19 -3.39 10.29
C SER A 221 3.61 -2.11 9.57
N CYS A 222 3.07 -1.91 8.36
CA CYS A 222 3.56 -0.99 7.34
C CYS A 222 3.26 0.49 7.64
N ALA A 223 3.74 0.98 8.78
CA ALA A 223 3.56 2.37 9.20
C ALA A 223 4.44 3.37 8.42
N SER A 224 5.39 2.89 7.61
CA SER A 224 6.27 3.72 6.79
C SER A 224 6.18 3.32 5.32
N ASN A 225 6.20 4.33 4.44
CA ASN A 225 6.24 4.16 2.98
C ASN A 225 7.42 3.31 2.49
N LYS A 226 8.52 3.25 3.25
CA LYS A 226 9.67 2.39 2.96
C LYS A 226 9.30 0.91 2.86
N ALA A 227 8.24 0.46 3.54
CA ALA A 227 7.81 -0.93 3.49
C ALA A 227 7.00 -1.29 2.23
N TYR A 228 6.52 -0.29 1.48
CA TYR A 228 5.47 -0.50 0.46
C TYR A 228 6.00 -1.25 -0.77
N HIS A 229 7.24 -0.96 -1.18
CA HIS A 229 7.89 -1.62 -2.31
C HIS A 229 7.94 -3.15 -2.15
N PHE A 230 8.21 -3.66 -0.94
CA PHE A 230 8.27 -5.11 -0.68
C PHE A 230 6.95 -5.81 -1.04
N ILE A 231 5.82 -5.17 -0.77
CA ILE A 231 4.49 -5.72 -1.04
C ILE A 231 4.28 -5.79 -2.56
N ARG A 232 4.61 -4.71 -3.26
CA ARG A 232 4.52 -4.65 -4.72
C ARG A 232 5.43 -5.66 -5.40
N GLU A 233 6.67 -5.79 -4.96
CA GLU A 233 7.64 -6.75 -5.50
C GLU A 233 7.17 -8.20 -5.31
N ASP A 234 6.68 -8.54 -4.10
CA ASP A 234 6.11 -9.86 -3.79
C ASP A 234 4.88 -10.14 -4.66
N LEU A 235 4.10 -9.12 -4.99
CA LEU A 235 2.92 -9.21 -5.87
C LEU A 235 3.27 -9.00 -7.35
N GLY A 236 4.54 -8.90 -7.72
CA GLY A 236 4.96 -8.73 -9.11
C GLY A 236 4.44 -7.47 -9.79
N LEU A 237 4.22 -6.41 -9.01
CA LEU A 237 3.88 -5.08 -9.48
C LEU A 237 5.16 -4.24 -9.60
N PRO A 238 5.19 -3.21 -10.46
CA PRO A 238 6.37 -2.36 -10.63
C PRO A 238 6.77 -1.72 -9.30
N GLY A 239 8.05 -1.90 -8.95
CA GLY A 239 8.71 -1.21 -7.85
C GLY A 239 8.85 0.29 -8.14
N ASP A 240 8.72 1.07 -7.09
CA ASP A 240 8.58 2.53 -7.04
C ASP A 240 9.68 3.27 -7.79
N LEU A 241 10.85 2.66 -7.94
CA LEU A 241 12.01 3.29 -8.58
C LEU A 241 11.78 3.63 -10.06
N GLU A 242 10.86 2.96 -10.76
CA GLU A 242 10.59 3.28 -12.16
C GLU A 242 9.43 4.28 -12.33
N THR A 243 8.42 4.23 -11.47
CA THR A 243 7.28 5.16 -11.48
C THR A 243 7.60 6.53 -10.88
N ASP A 244 8.36 6.60 -9.78
CA ASP A 244 8.75 7.89 -9.19
C ASP A 244 9.76 8.64 -10.08
N VAL A 245 10.64 7.91 -10.78
CA VAL A 245 11.56 8.50 -11.77
C VAL A 245 10.80 8.95 -13.03
N LYS A 246 9.79 8.22 -13.49
CA LYS A 246 8.95 8.65 -14.63
C LYS A 246 8.11 9.89 -14.29
N ASP A 247 7.54 9.97 -13.10
CA ASP A 247 6.82 11.17 -12.63
C ASP A 247 7.76 12.37 -12.40
N LEU A 248 8.98 12.14 -11.89
CA LEU A 248 10.01 13.19 -11.81
C LEU A 248 10.52 13.66 -13.18
N LEU A 249 10.53 12.78 -14.19
CA LEU A 249 10.91 13.10 -15.56
C LEU A 249 9.76 13.74 -16.38
N HIS A 250 8.54 13.79 -15.85
CA HIS A 250 7.46 14.59 -16.41
C HIS A 250 7.66 16.06 -16.00
N LEU A 251 8.72 16.67 -16.54
CA LEU A 251 8.87 18.12 -16.58
C LEU A 251 7.60 18.73 -17.20
N PRO A 252 6.88 19.63 -16.50
CA PRO A 252 5.82 20.37 -17.14
C PRO A 252 6.42 21.15 -18.32
N LYS A 253 5.82 21.03 -19.51
CA LYS A 253 6.23 21.67 -20.77
C LYS A 253 6.30 23.22 -20.73
N ASN A 254 6.12 23.86 -19.57
CA ASN A 254 6.03 25.30 -19.39
C ASN A 254 7.14 25.93 -18.53
N LEU A 255 8.28 25.27 -18.35
CA LEU A 255 9.47 25.90 -17.73
C LEU A 255 10.58 26.14 -18.76
N MET A 256 10.31 27.02 -19.73
CA MET A 256 11.30 27.98 -20.20
C MET A 256 10.57 29.31 -20.33
N PRO A 257 11.01 30.37 -19.61
CA PRO A 257 11.88 31.33 -20.30
C PRO A 257 12.90 32.05 -19.40
N PHE A 258 13.82 32.75 -20.08
CA PHE A 258 14.79 33.74 -19.59
C PHE A 258 16.05 33.15 -18.91
N GLY A 259 17.27 33.51 -19.29
CA GLY A 259 17.78 34.55 -20.18
C GLY A 259 19.27 34.66 -19.84
N SER A 260 20.13 34.45 -20.82
CA SER A 260 21.58 34.36 -20.64
C SER A 260 22.24 35.74 -20.73
N GLU A 261 22.89 36.18 -19.66
CA GLU A 261 23.86 37.28 -19.59
C GLU A 261 24.76 36.97 -18.36
N THR A 262 26.11 37.05 -18.31
CA THR A 262 27.16 37.55 -19.21
C THR A 262 28.54 37.11 -18.66
N SER A 263 29.48 36.83 -19.58
CA SER A 263 30.96 36.95 -19.48
C SER A 263 31.83 35.96 -18.69
N ALA A 264 32.55 35.11 -19.45
CA ALA A 264 33.99 34.91 -19.27
C ALA A 264 34.67 35.00 -20.65
N SER A 265 35.82 35.67 -20.68
CA SER A 265 36.46 36.29 -21.83
C SER A 265 37.24 35.37 -22.76
N SER A 266 37.10 35.65 -24.06
CA SER A 266 38.13 35.68 -25.12
C SER A 266 39.26 34.64 -25.16
N SER A 267 39.26 33.83 -26.22
CA SER A 267 40.43 33.77 -27.12
C SER A 267 40.00 33.29 -28.51
N SER A 268 40.19 34.18 -29.47
CA SER A 268 39.99 34.02 -30.90
C SER A 268 41.07 33.16 -31.53
N SER A 269 40.67 32.26 -32.43
CA SER A 269 41.52 31.82 -33.55
C SER A 269 40.64 31.46 -34.74
N SER A 270 40.70 32.35 -35.73
CA SER A 270 40.12 32.25 -37.05
C SER A 270 40.97 31.35 -37.95
N LEU A 271 40.33 30.48 -38.72
CA LEU A 271 40.77 30.13 -40.08
C LEU A 271 39.51 29.87 -40.94
N ALA A 272 39.47 30.57 -42.06
CA ALA A 272 38.35 30.67 -43.01
C ALA A 272 38.49 29.61 -44.15
N PRO A 273 37.80 29.70 -45.32
CA PRO A 273 36.48 29.09 -45.54
C PRO A 273 36.32 28.28 -46.87
N ALA A 274 35.15 27.63 -47.03
CA ALA A 274 34.40 27.34 -48.28
C ALA A 274 34.94 26.25 -49.27
N PRO A 275 34.10 25.59 -50.12
CA PRO A 275 32.88 26.15 -50.72
C PRO A 275 31.61 25.29 -50.76
N VAL A 276 30.54 26.04 -50.99
CA VAL A 276 29.19 25.65 -51.40
C VAL A 276 29.21 25.25 -52.88
N LEU A 277 28.41 24.24 -53.26
CA LEU A 277 27.77 24.21 -54.57
C LEU A 277 26.28 23.94 -54.38
N SER A 278 25.46 24.84 -54.90
CA SER A 278 24.00 24.81 -54.90
C SER A 278 23.46 24.48 -56.30
N ALA A 279 22.16 24.17 -56.34
CA ALA A 279 21.25 24.20 -57.50
C ALA A 279 21.25 22.92 -58.37
N ASP A 280 20.14 22.42 -58.93
CA ASP A 280 18.76 22.91 -59.00
C ASP A 280 17.87 21.78 -59.60
N LYS A 281 16.56 21.86 -59.31
CA LYS A 281 15.38 21.57 -60.17
C LYS A 281 14.91 20.15 -60.59
N ASP A 282 13.59 20.02 -60.39
CA ASP A 282 12.51 19.41 -61.23
C ASP A 282 12.48 17.88 -61.40
N TYR A 283 11.33 17.18 -61.45
CA TYR A 283 9.97 17.53 -61.87
C TYR A 283 8.99 16.49 -61.28
N GLY A 284 7.72 16.88 -61.05
CA GLY A 284 6.60 15.97 -60.75
C GLY A 284 6.22 15.05 -61.94
N PRO A 285 5.11 14.27 -61.88
CA PRO A 285 3.78 14.87 -61.84
C PRO A 285 2.77 14.18 -60.91
N GLY A 286 1.71 14.91 -60.56
CA GLY A 286 0.59 14.44 -59.75
C GLY A 286 -0.55 13.80 -60.53
N ALA A 287 -1.49 13.22 -59.79
CA ALA A 287 -2.93 13.22 -60.07
C ALA A 287 -3.70 12.79 -58.80
N ALA A 288 -4.55 13.68 -58.30
CA ALA A 288 -5.68 13.40 -57.40
C ALA A 288 -6.95 13.10 -58.27
N PRO A 289 -8.23 13.06 -57.78
CA PRO A 289 -8.76 13.17 -56.41
C PRO A 289 -10.01 12.27 -56.10
N SER A 290 -10.60 12.52 -54.92
CA SER A 290 -12.04 12.61 -54.60
C SER A 290 -12.79 11.44 -53.91
N SER A 291 -13.13 11.73 -52.64
CA SER A 291 -14.47 11.73 -52.02
C SER A 291 -15.53 10.73 -52.48
N PHE A 292 -15.96 9.88 -51.53
CA PHE A 292 -17.35 9.65 -51.14
C PHE A 292 -17.39 9.29 -49.65
#